data_AF-A0A935WXH2-F1
#
_entry.id   AF-A0A935WXH2-F1
#
_cell.length_a   1.000
_cell.length_b   1.000
_cell.length_c   1.000
_cell.angle_alpha   90.00
_cell.angle_beta   90.00
_cell.angle_gamma   90.00
#
_symmetry.space_group_name_H-M   'P 1'
#
loop_
_entity.id
_entity.type
_entity.pdbx_description
1 polymer ?
#
loop_
_entity_poly.entity_id
_entity_poly.type
_entity_poly.pdbx_seq_one_letter_code
_entity_poly.pdbx_strand_id
1 'polypeptide(L)'
;MAFERASNVTWHSGQVTREERWAALGRKGATLWFTGLSGSGKSAISSALEKALLQRGVPAYRLDGDNLRFGLNQNLGFSKTDRDENIRRAGEVAKLFADSGTVTLVSAISPYAGQRELVRSMHAAAALPYFEVFVDTPLEVCEARDVKGLYEKARAGEITGFTGIDDPYERPANPSLTLRTAADDIPTCVGACLALLEVNGIIDDGS
;
A
#
# COMPACT_ATOMS: atom_id res chain seq x y z
N MET A 1 -22.39 5.34 -4.41
CA MET A 1 -23.19 6.11 -3.44
C MET A 1 -22.26 7.10 -2.76
N ALA A 2 -22.64 8.38 -2.68
CA ALA A 2 -21.87 9.38 -1.95
C ALA A 2 -22.00 9.09 -0.46
N PHE A 3 -20.87 9.00 0.25
CA PHE A 3 -20.87 8.82 1.70
C PHE A 3 -21.49 10.04 2.38
N GLU A 4 -22.36 9.80 3.36
CA GLU A 4 -22.85 10.82 4.26
C GLU A 4 -21.65 11.37 5.05
N ARG A 5 -21.21 12.59 4.74
CA ARG A 5 -20.17 13.27 5.51
C ARG A 5 -20.71 13.48 6.92
N ALA A 6 -19.93 13.15 7.95
CA ALA A 6 -20.30 13.44 9.33
C ALA A 6 -20.73 14.92 9.45
N SER A 7 -21.98 15.14 9.83
CA SER A 7 -22.52 16.48 10.04
C SER A 7 -21.93 17.04 11.33
N ASN A 8 -21.61 18.34 11.33
CA ASN A 8 -21.07 19.08 12.50
C ASN A 8 -19.64 18.70 12.94
N VAL A 9 -18.77 18.25 12.03
CA VAL A 9 -17.33 18.11 12.32
C VAL A 9 -16.57 19.34 11.83
N THR A 10 -15.97 20.09 12.76
CA THR A 10 -15.03 21.17 12.45
C THR A 10 -13.60 20.63 12.45
N TRP A 11 -12.82 20.94 11.41
CA TRP A 11 -11.39 20.65 11.43
C TRP A 11 -10.71 21.53 12.49
N HIS A 12 -10.10 20.89 13.49
CA HIS A 12 -9.28 21.61 14.46
C HIS A 12 -7.85 21.65 13.96
N SER A 13 -7.44 22.80 13.43
CA SER A 13 -6.04 23.07 13.14
C SER A 13 -5.24 22.99 14.44
N GLY A 14 -4.38 21.98 14.59
CA GLY A 14 -3.47 21.90 15.73
C GLY A 14 -2.47 23.06 15.75
N GLN A 15 -1.64 23.12 16.78
CA GLN A 15 -0.60 24.17 16.92
C GLN A 15 0.63 23.95 16.03
N VAL A 16 0.70 22.82 15.33
CA VAL A 16 1.87 22.40 14.54
C VAL A 16 1.43 22.10 13.12
N THR A 17 1.98 22.84 12.17
CA THR A 17 1.84 22.56 10.74
C THR A 17 2.63 21.32 10.35
N ARG A 18 2.29 20.71 9.22
CA ARG A 18 3.04 19.57 8.70
C ARG A 18 4.47 19.97 8.35
N GLU A 19 4.66 21.16 7.80
CA GLU A 19 5.96 21.69 7.40
C GLU A 19 6.87 21.86 8.62
N GLU A 20 6.35 22.39 9.73
CA GLU A 20 7.07 22.44 11.01
C GLU A 20 7.38 21.04 11.55
N ARG A 21 6.43 20.10 11.49
CA ARG A 21 6.63 18.72 11.92
C ARG A 21 7.77 18.06 11.14
N TRP A 22 7.71 18.12 9.80
CA TRP A 22 8.71 17.51 8.93
C TRP A 22 10.08 18.18 9.08
N ALA A 23 10.13 19.50 9.26
CA ALA A 23 11.36 20.22 9.57
C ALA A 23 11.96 19.77 10.91
N ALA A 24 11.15 19.64 11.96
CA ALA A 24 11.61 19.18 13.27
C ALA A 24 12.11 17.73 13.26
N LEU A 25 11.52 16.87 12.42
CA LEU A 25 11.98 15.49 12.23
C LEU A 25 13.16 15.37 11.25
N GLY A 26 13.45 16.41 10.47
CA GLY A 26 14.42 16.38 9.38
C GLY A 26 14.06 15.39 8.27
N ARG A 27 12.78 15.01 8.14
CA ARG A 27 12.30 13.95 7.24
C ARG A 27 10.89 14.28 6.73
N LYS A 28 10.56 13.79 5.54
CA LYS A 28 9.21 13.86 4.97
C LYS A 28 8.57 12.47 4.98
N GLY A 29 7.25 12.43 5.17
CA GLY A 29 6.49 11.19 5.02
C GLY A 29 5.97 11.01 3.60
N ALA A 30 5.63 9.76 3.27
CA ALA A 30 5.07 9.37 1.99
C ALA A 30 4.32 8.05 2.11
N THR A 31 3.47 7.73 1.14
CA THR A 31 2.83 6.42 1.03
C THR A 31 3.34 5.68 -0.19
N LEU A 32 3.93 4.50 0.01
CA LEU A 32 4.17 3.51 -1.05
C LEU A 32 3.04 2.48 -0.98
N TRP A 33 2.21 2.46 -2.01
CA TRP A 33 1.06 1.59 -2.12
C TRP A 33 1.37 0.43 -3.05
N PHE A 34 1.70 -0.73 -2.49
CA PHE A 34 1.95 -1.95 -3.24
C PHE A 34 0.62 -2.61 -3.62
N THR A 35 0.40 -2.78 -4.93
CA THR A 35 -0.75 -3.50 -5.50
C THR A 35 -0.28 -4.66 -6.38
N GLY A 36 -1.05 -5.74 -6.45
CA GLY A 36 -0.70 -6.94 -7.20
C GLY A 36 -1.46 -8.18 -6.72
N LEU A 37 -1.42 -9.26 -7.48
CA LEU A 37 -2.05 -10.55 -7.15
C LEU A 37 -1.57 -11.14 -5.81
N SER A 38 -2.37 -12.00 -5.19
CA SER A 38 -1.87 -12.82 -4.06
C SER A 38 -0.60 -13.58 -4.50
N GLY A 39 0.39 -13.77 -3.64
CA GLY A 39 1.64 -14.44 -4.03
C GLY A 39 2.60 -13.63 -4.94
N SER A 40 2.26 -12.40 -5.35
CA SER A 40 3.11 -11.58 -6.22
C SER A 40 4.40 -11.07 -5.55
N GLY A 41 4.53 -11.16 -4.22
CA GLY A 41 5.73 -10.74 -3.48
C GLY A 41 5.64 -9.39 -2.76
N LYS A 42 4.47 -8.72 -2.78
CA LYS A 42 4.25 -7.42 -2.08
C LYS A 42 4.80 -7.36 -0.66
N SER A 43 4.39 -8.30 0.20
CA SER A 43 4.80 -8.32 1.62
C SER A 43 6.30 -8.59 1.82
N ALA A 44 6.91 -9.38 0.93
CA ALA A 44 8.35 -9.64 0.98
C ALA A 44 9.15 -8.37 0.63
N ILE A 45 8.74 -7.67 -0.42
CA ILE A 45 9.36 -6.41 -0.83
C ILE A 45 9.16 -5.33 0.24
N SER A 46 7.93 -5.13 0.72
CA SER A 46 7.65 -4.08 1.70
C SER A 46 8.34 -4.34 3.04
N SER A 47 8.46 -5.60 3.48
CA SER A 47 9.23 -5.94 4.69
C SER A 47 10.73 -5.70 4.52
N ALA A 48 11.31 -6.08 3.38
CA ALA A 48 12.72 -5.83 3.09
C ALA A 48 13.01 -4.32 2.94
N LEU A 49 12.10 -3.57 2.33
CA LEU A 49 12.19 -2.12 2.19
C LEU A 49 12.06 -1.40 3.54
N GLU A 50 11.14 -1.83 4.41
CA GLU A 50 11.01 -1.31 5.78
C GLU A 50 12.35 -1.41 6.52
N LYS A 51 12.98 -2.59 6.47
CA LYS A 51 14.30 -2.80 7.06
C LYS A 51 15.36 -1.87 6.46
N ALA A 52 15.40 -1.73 5.14
CA ALA A 52 16.38 -0.88 4.46
C ALA A 52 16.23 0.60 4.82
N LEU A 53 14.98 1.10 4.91
CA LEU A 53 14.68 2.48 5.32
C LEU A 53 15.10 2.74 6.77
N LEU A 54 14.75 1.81 7.69
CA LEU A 54 15.13 1.93 9.10
C LEU A 54 16.66 1.89 9.30
N GLN A 55 17.38 1.09 8.51
CA GLN A 55 18.85 1.08 8.52
C GLN A 55 19.47 2.41 8.06
N ARG A 56 18.76 3.21 7.26
CA ARG A 56 19.13 4.58 6.86
C ARG A 56 18.62 5.66 7.82
N GLY A 57 18.05 5.26 8.96
CA GLY A 57 17.44 6.18 9.92
C GLY A 57 16.20 6.90 9.38
N VAL A 58 15.51 6.31 8.39
CA VAL A 58 14.23 6.82 7.87
C VAL A 58 13.09 6.07 8.57
N PRO A 59 12.21 6.76 9.31
CA PRO A 59 11.03 6.13 9.89
C PRO A 59 10.15 5.53 8.80
N ALA A 60 9.90 4.23 8.89
CA ALA A 60 9.03 3.50 7.99
C ALA A 60 8.10 2.59 8.77
N TYR A 61 6.89 2.39 8.25
CA TYR A 61 5.91 1.50 8.88
C TYR A 61 5.07 0.78 7.83
N ARG A 62 5.01 -0.54 7.95
CA ARG A 62 4.25 -1.40 7.04
C ARG A 62 2.80 -1.57 7.51
N LEU A 63 1.85 -1.34 6.61
CA LEU A 63 0.43 -1.62 6.80
C LEU A 63 0.04 -2.78 5.89
N ASP A 64 -0.40 -3.89 6.45
CA ASP A 64 -0.74 -5.10 5.69
C ASP A 64 -2.03 -5.75 6.15
N GLY A 65 -2.38 -6.87 5.50
CA GLY A 65 -3.57 -7.62 5.85
C GLY A 65 -3.55 -8.11 7.30
N ASP A 66 -2.39 -8.42 7.88
CA ASP A 66 -2.31 -9.01 9.20
C ASP A 66 -2.52 -7.93 10.29
N ASN A 67 -1.80 -6.81 10.23
CA ASN A 67 -1.93 -5.77 11.25
C ASN A 67 -3.21 -4.93 11.12
N LEU A 68 -3.83 -4.86 9.95
CA LEU A 68 -5.13 -4.23 9.78
C LEU A 68 -6.29 -5.18 10.07
N ARG A 69 -6.31 -6.40 9.50
CA ARG A 69 -7.48 -7.28 9.61
C ARG A 69 -7.67 -7.91 10.97
N PHE A 70 -6.64 -8.05 11.80
CA PHE A 70 -6.82 -8.54 13.17
C PHE A 70 -7.10 -7.41 14.17
N GLY A 71 -7.12 -6.15 13.73
CA GLY A 71 -7.36 -4.98 14.58
C GLY A 71 -8.40 -4.04 13.99
N LEU A 72 -7.95 -2.97 13.33
CA LEU A 72 -8.81 -1.91 12.79
C LEU A 72 -9.92 -2.42 11.86
N ASN A 73 -9.63 -3.48 11.09
CA ASN A 73 -10.51 -4.03 10.06
C ASN A 73 -11.07 -5.41 10.45
N GLN A 74 -11.02 -5.80 11.74
CA GLN A 74 -11.52 -7.10 12.20
C GLN A 74 -13.01 -7.33 11.95
N ASN A 75 -13.78 -6.26 11.80
CA ASN A 75 -15.21 -6.31 11.53
C ASN A 75 -15.53 -6.49 10.02
N LEU A 76 -14.54 -6.55 9.14
CA LEU A 76 -14.71 -6.59 7.68
C LEU A 76 -14.48 -8.00 7.14
N GLY A 77 -15.45 -8.52 6.39
CA GLY A 77 -15.35 -9.79 5.68
C GLY A 77 -14.56 -9.69 4.37
N PHE A 78 -14.92 -10.53 3.40
CA PHE A 78 -14.29 -10.59 2.08
C PHE A 78 -15.25 -10.22 0.94
N SER A 79 -16.45 -9.69 1.26
CA SER A 79 -17.36 -9.15 0.26
C SER A 79 -16.73 -7.97 -0.48
N LYS A 80 -17.24 -7.61 -1.66
CA LYS A 80 -16.75 -6.44 -2.40
C LYS A 80 -16.81 -5.16 -1.55
N THR A 81 -17.92 -4.94 -0.86
CA THR A 81 -18.11 -3.77 0.02
C THR A 81 -17.10 -3.75 1.16
N ASP A 82 -16.83 -4.90 1.80
CA ASP A 82 -15.84 -5.00 2.87
C ASP A 82 -14.42 -4.78 2.35
N ARG A 83 -14.11 -5.24 1.14
CA ARG A 83 -12.81 -4.98 0.48
C ARG A 83 -12.64 -3.49 0.19
N ASP A 84 -13.67 -2.85 -0.36
CA ASP A 84 -13.67 -1.42 -0.65
C ASP A 84 -13.44 -0.62 0.66
N GLU A 85 -14.16 -0.94 1.73
CA GLU A 85 -13.99 -0.29 3.03
C GLU A 85 -12.62 -0.58 3.67
N ASN A 86 -12.10 -1.81 3.52
CA ASN A 86 -10.76 -2.15 3.98
C ASN A 86 -9.68 -1.30 3.28
N ILE A 87 -9.79 -1.10 1.97
CA ILE A 87 -8.88 -0.23 1.21
C ILE A 87 -9.03 1.23 1.62
N ARG A 88 -10.27 1.72 1.78
CA ARG A 88 -10.53 3.09 2.24
C ARG A 88 -9.89 3.37 3.60
N ARG A 89 -10.11 2.49 4.59
CA ARG A 89 -9.51 2.61 5.94
C ARG A 89 -8.00 2.56 5.89
N ALA A 90 -7.42 1.64 5.13
CA ALA A 90 -5.97 1.56 4.96
C ALA A 90 -5.40 2.85 4.33
N GLY A 91 -6.09 3.43 3.35
CA GLY A 91 -5.72 4.70 2.72
C GLY A 91 -5.74 5.87 3.71
N GLU A 92 -6.76 5.97 4.56
CA GLU A 92 -6.84 7.01 5.60
C GLU A 92 -5.73 6.85 6.66
N VAL A 93 -5.47 5.62 7.12
CA VAL A 93 -4.37 5.37 8.07
C VAL A 93 -3.03 5.71 7.43
N ALA A 94 -2.79 5.31 6.19
CA ALA A 94 -1.56 5.63 5.48
C ALA A 94 -1.34 7.14 5.34
N LYS A 95 -2.42 7.90 5.10
CA LYS A 95 -2.40 9.35 5.08
C LYS A 95 -1.93 9.94 6.42
N LEU A 96 -2.42 9.40 7.55
CA LEU A 96 -2.01 9.85 8.89
C LEU A 96 -0.54 9.58 9.19
N PHE A 97 -0.02 8.42 8.78
CA PHE A 97 1.41 8.10 8.93
C PHE A 97 2.30 8.94 7.99
N ALA A 98 1.87 9.17 6.75
CA ALA A 98 2.59 10.06 5.84
C ALA A 98 2.61 11.50 6.38
N ASP A 99 1.49 12.01 6.89
CA ASP A 99 1.43 13.32 7.54
C ASP A 99 2.36 13.41 8.76
N SER A 100 2.50 12.33 9.53
CA SER A 100 3.38 12.28 10.70
C SER A 100 4.88 12.30 10.37
N GLY A 101 5.27 12.19 9.10
CA GLY A 101 6.67 12.14 8.66
C GLY A 101 7.20 10.72 8.45
N THR A 102 6.33 9.70 8.41
CA THR A 102 6.70 8.30 8.23
C THR A 102 6.54 7.86 6.77
N VAL A 103 7.47 7.06 6.25
CA VAL A 103 7.28 6.35 4.98
C VAL A 103 6.40 5.12 5.20
N THR A 104 5.14 5.21 4.78
CA THR A 104 4.15 4.16 4.96
C THR A 104 4.18 3.18 3.81
N LEU A 105 4.33 1.89 4.12
CA LEU A 105 4.40 0.81 3.14
C LEU A 105 3.12 -0.02 3.18
N VAL A 106 2.15 0.28 2.33
CA VAL A 106 0.87 -0.44 2.30
C VAL A 106 0.95 -1.64 1.37
N SER A 107 0.73 -2.84 1.89
CA SER A 107 0.69 -4.09 1.11
C SER A 107 -0.73 -4.64 1.04
N ALA A 108 -1.45 -4.30 -0.03
CA ALA A 108 -2.82 -4.74 -0.27
C ALA A 108 -2.97 -5.34 -1.67
N ILE A 109 -3.88 -6.28 -1.87
CA ILE A 109 -4.21 -6.72 -3.24
C ILE A 109 -4.76 -5.52 -4.02
N SER A 110 -5.72 -4.79 -3.43
CA SER A 110 -6.36 -3.60 -4.02
C SER A 110 -6.72 -3.77 -5.51
N PRO A 111 -7.57 -4.77 -5.84
CA PRO A 111 -7.74 -5.23 -7.22
C PRO A 111 -8.42 -4.23 -8.14
N TYR A 112 -9.27 -3.36 -7.61
CA TYR A 112 -10.07 -2.42 -8.38
C TYR A 112 -9.37 -1.06 -8.53
N ALA A 113 -9.24 -0.58 -9.76
CA ALA A 113 -8.60 0.69 -10.10
C ALA A 113 -9.31 1.88 -9.43
N GLY A 114 -10.65 1.87 -9.37
CA GLY A 114 -11.42 2.94 -8.72
C GLY A 114 -11.08 3.11 -7.23
N GLN A 115 -10.76 2.02 -6.52
CA GLN A 115 -10.35 2.10 -5.11
C GLN A 115 -8.92 2.64 -4.96
N ARG A 116 -8.01 2.25 -5.85
CA ARG A 116 -6.64 2.79 -5.84
C ARG A 116 -6.65 4.29 -6.19
N GLU A 117 -7.49 4.69 -7.15
CA GLU A 117 -7.68 6.10 -7.51
C GLU A 117 -8.29 6.91 -6.36
N LEU A 118 -9.26 6.35 -5.63
CA LEU A 118 -9.78 6.99 -4.41
C LEU A 118 -8.65 7.26 -3.41
N VAL A 119 -7.78 6.28 -3.15
CA VAL A 119 -6.65 6.45 -2.21
C VAL A 119 -5.65 7.50 -2.71
N ARG A 120 -5.32 7.48 -4.00
CA ARG A 120 -4.47 8.48 -4.65
C ARG A 120 -5.06 9.88 -4.48
N SER A 121 -6.34 10.05 -4.78
CA SER A 121 -7.08 11.30 -4.65
C SER A 121 -7.12 11.81 -3.20
N MET A 122 -7.28 10.91 -2.21
CA MET A 122 -7.22 11.26 -0.79
C MET A 122 -5.85 11.85 -0.38
N HIS A 123 -4.76 11.26 -0.87
CA HIS A 123 -3.41 11.77 -0.60
C HIS A 123 -3.14 13.07 -1.35
N ALA A 124 -3.56 13.17 -2.62
CA ALA A 124 -3.43 14.38 -3.42
C ALA A 124 -4.17 15.57 -2.81
N ALA A 125 -5.41 15.37 -2.34
CA ALA A 125 -6.19 16.40 -1.64
C ALA A 125 -5.53 16.86 -0.33
N ALA A 126 -4.76 15.98 0.32
CA ALA A 126 -3.96 16.30 1.50
C ALA A 126 -2.56 16.82 1.14
N ALA A 127 -2.19 16.95 -0.14
CA ALA A 127 -0.85 17.28 -0.60
C ALA A 127 0.25 16.36 -0.01
N LEU A 128 -0.04 15.06 0.12
CA LEU A 128 0.90 14.05 0.61
C LEU A 128 1.45 13.22 -0.55
N PRO A 129 2.77 12.95 -0.60
CA PRO A 129 3.36 12.09 -1.61
C PRO A 129 2.75 10.67 -1.58
N TYR A 130 2.32 10.19 -2.75
CA TYR A 130 1.73 8.87 -2.93
C TYR A 130 2.31 8.20 -4.18
N PHE A 131 2.82 6.99 -3.99
CA PHE A 131 3.44 6.21 -5.04
C PHE A 131 2.72 4.87 -5.18
N GLU A 132 2.06 4.65 -6.32
CA GLU A 132 1.47 3.34 -6.65
C GLU A 132 2.56 2.43 -7.20
N VAL A 133 2.87 1.35 -6.48
CA VAL A 133 3.87 0.36 -6.86
C VAL A 133 3.15 -0.89 -7.34
N PHE A 134 3.17 -1.13 -8.64
CA PHE A 134 2.59 -2.32 -9.24
C PHE A 134 3.57 -3.49 -9.16
N VAL A 135 3.24 -4.50 -8.36
CA VAL A 135 3.98 -5.76 -8.29
C VAL A 135 3.40 -6.72 -9.33
N ASP A 136 3.96 -6.62 -10.53
CA ASP A 136 3.52 -7.33 -11.73
C ASP A 136 4.12 -8.73 -11.74
N THR A 137 3.27 -9.72 -11.49
CA THR A 137 3.67 -11.13 -11.47
C THR A 137 2.58 -11.92 -12.19
N PRO A 138 2.92 -12.76 -13.18
CA PRO A 138 1.95 -13.61 -13.85
C PRO A 138 1.17 -14.46 -12.86
N LEU A 139 -0.10 -14.73 -13.17
CA LEU A 139 -1.00 -15.50 -12.31
C LEU A 139 -0.44 -16.90 -12.07
N GLU A 140 0.12 -17.52 -13.11
CA GLU A 140 0.68 -18.88 -13.06
C GLU A 140 1.87 -18.97 -12.09
N VAL A 141 2.68 -17.91 -12.03
CA VAL A 141 3.79 -17.80 -11.06
C VAL A 141 3.24 -17.60 -9.64
N CYS A 142 2.17 -16.82 -9.49
CA CYS A 142 1.51 -16.63 -8.20
C CYS A 142 0.87 -17.92 -7.68
N GLU A 143 0.21 -18.69 -8.56
CA GLU A 143 -0.35 -20.01 -8.28
C GLU A 143 0.75 -21.02 -7.94
N ALA A 144 1.85 -21.04 -8.68
CA ALA A 144 2.97 -21.94 -8.38
C ALA A 144 3.63 -21.65 -7.02
N ARG A 145 3.61 -20.39 -6.56
CA ARG A 145 4.15 -20.00 -5.25
C ARG A 145 3.25 -20.39 -4.09
N ASP A 146 1.93 -20.48 -4.31
CA ASP A 146 0.82 -20.56 -3.34
C ASP A 146 1.18 -20.61 -1.85
N VAL A 147 1.82 -19.54 -1.36
CA VAL A 147 2.51 -19.54 -0.04
C VAL A 147 1.54 -19.80 1.11
N LYS A 148 0.25 -19.52 0.90
CA LYS A 148 -0.82 -19.65 1.91
C LYS A 148 -1.83 -20.76 1.58
N GLY A 149 -1.62 -21.53 0.50
CA GLY A 149 -2.58 -22.56 0.05
C GLY A 149 -3.95 -21.97 -0.35
N LEU A 150 -3.98 -20.71 -0.79
CA LEU A 150 -5.22 -19.99 -1.09
C LEU A 150 -5.64 -20.19 -2.54
N TYR A 151 -4.69 -20.34 -3.46
CA TYR A 151 -4.99 -20.61 -4.86
C TYR A 151 -5.59 -22.02 -5.03
N GLU A 152 -5.02 -23.02 -4.36
CA GLU A 152 -5.56 -24.38 -4.35
C GLU A 152 -7.03 -24.40 -3.87
N LYS A 153 -7.30 -23.76 -2.73
CA LYS A 153 -8.65 -23.66 -2.17
C LYS A 153 -9.63 -22.90 -3.07
N ALA A 154 -9.17 -21.83 -3.72
CA ALA A 154 -9.99 -21.09 -4.68
C ALA A 154 -10.32 -21.95 -5.92
N ARG A 155 -9.34 -22.69 -6.45
CA ARG A 155 -9.55 -23.64 -7.57
C ARG A 155 -10.49 -24.78 -7.19
N ALA A 156 -10.48 -25.23 -5.94
CA ALA A 156 -11.41 -26.23 -5.40
C ALA A 156 -12.82 -25.67 -5.11
N GLY A 157 -13.04 -24.36 -5.22
CA GLY A 157 -14.32 -23.70 -4.94
C GLY A 157 -14.62 -23.49 -3.45
N GLU A 158 -13.65 -23.72 -2.57
CA GLU A 158 -13.77 -23.51 -1.12
C GLU A 158 -13.71 -22.02 -0.74
N ILE A 159 -13.07 -21.20 -1.59
CA ILE A 159 -12.99 -19.75 -1.46
C ILE A 159 -13.60 -19.12 -2.71
N THR A 160 -14.59 -18.26 -2.52
CA THR A 160 -15.22 -17.49 -3.60
C THR A 160 -14.77 -16.03 -3.60
N GLY A 161 -14.82 -15.40 -4.77
CA GLY A 161 -14.36 -14.03 -5.00
C GLY A 161 -12.85 -13.87 -4.85
N PHE A 162 -12.05 -14.90 -5.09
CA PHE A 162 -10.61 -14.84 -5.05
C PHE A 162 -10.03 -14.11 -6.28
N THR A 163 -9.29 -13.04 -6.00
CA THR A 163 -8.71 -12.17 -7.04
C THR A 163 -7.76 -12.94 -7.96
N GLY A 164 -8.01 -12.86 -9.27
CA GLY A 164 -7.28 -13.56 -10.32
C GLY A 164 -7.87 -14.93 -10.70
N ILE A 165 -8.86 -15.43 -9.96
CA ILE A 165 -9.55 -16.69 -10.25
C ILE A 165 -11.01 -16.42 -10.67
N ASP A 166 -11.84 -15.99 -9.73
CA ASP A 166 -13.27 -15.68 -9.94
C ASP A 166 -13.64 -14.22 -9.59
N ASP A 167 -12.67 -13.40 -9.18
CA ASP A 167 -12.75 -11.94 -9.04
C ASP A 167 -11.64 -11.26 -9.86
N PRO A 168 -11.88 -10.19 -10.64
CA PRO A 168 -10.87 -9.59 -11.50
C PRO A 168 -9.74 -8.89 -10.74
N TYR A 169 -8.58 -8.78 -11.39
CA TYR A 169 -7.52 -7.85 -11.00
C TYR A 169 -7.31 -6.81 -12.11
N GLU A 170 -7.67 -5.56 -11.84
CA GLU A 170 -7.50 -4.45 -12.78
C GLU A 170 -6.07 -3.91 -12.67
N ARG A 171 -5.21 -4.29 -13.61
CA ARG A 171 -3.80 -3.87 -13.64
C ARG A 171 -3.69 -2.33 -13.67
N PRO A 172 -2.80 -1.71 -12.87
CA PRO A 172 -2.58 -0.27 -12.92
C PRO A 172 -2.13 0.20 -14.31
N ALA A 173 -2.76 1.25 -14.85
CA ALA A 173 -2.41 1.80 -16.15
C ALA A 173 -1.14 2.67 -16.10
N ASN A 174 -0.99 3.47 -15.04
CA ASN A 174 0.12 4.40 -14.85
C ASN A 174 0.65 4.36 -13.40
N PRO A 175 1.21 3.22 -12.95
CA PRO A 175 1.82 3.15 -11.63
C PRO A 175 3.10 4.01 -11.59
N SER A 176 3.46 4.48 -10.40
CA SER A 176 4.72 5.21 -10.18
C SER A 176 5.94 4.31 -10.38
N LEU A 177 5.79 3.01 -10.14
CA LEU A 177 6.82 1.99 -10.33
C LEU A 177 6.17 0.64 -10.65
N THR A 178 6.77 -0.11 -11.57
CA THR A 178 6.39 -1.52 -11.83
C THR A 178 7.56 -2.42 -11.45
N LEU A 179 7.29 -3.44 -10.63
CA LEU A 179 8.26 -4.44 -10.16
C LEU A 179 7.92 -5.80 -10.76
N ARG A 180 8.89 -6.49 -11.35
CA ARG A 180 8.69 -7.79 -12.02
C ARG A 180 9.30 -8.92 -11.21
N THR A 181 8.62 -9.36 -10.15
CA THR A 181 9.18 -10.33 -9.19
C THR A 181 9.35 -11.75 -9.72
N ALA A 182 8.92 -12.02 -10.96
CA ALA A 182 9.23 -13.26 -11.66
C ALA A 182 10.63 -13.24 -12.31
N ALA A 183 11.18 -12.06 -12.55
CA ALA A 183 12.49 -11.85 -13.18
C ALA A 183 13.51 -11.21 -12.21
N ASP A 184 13.05 -10.31 -11.35
CA ASP A 184 13.88 -9.56 -10.43
C ASP A 184 13.88 -10.19 -9.04
N ASP A 185 15.03 -10.19 -8.37
CA ASP A 185 15.13 -10.57 -6.97
C ASP A 185 14.62 -9.46 -6.03
N ILE A 186 14.44 -9.81 -4.75
CA ILE A 186 13.95 -8.87 -3.74
C ILE A 186 14.89 -7.67 -3.55
N PRO A 187 16.23 -7.83 -3.45
CA PRO A 187 17.15 -6.69 -3.38
C PRO A 187 17.01 -5.71 -4.55
N THR A 188 16.87 -6.19 -5.78
CA THR A 188 16.66 -5.35 -6.96
C THR A 188 15.36 -4.56 -6.85
N CYS A 189 14.27 -5.24 -6.47
CA CYS A 189 12.97 -4.59 -6.23
C CYS A 189 13.04 -3.50 -5.15
N VAL A 190 13.74 -3.78 -4.04
CA VAL A 190 13.94 -2.82 -2.94
C VAL A 190 14.76 -1.63 -3.41
N GLY A 191 15.84 -1.85 -4.17
CA GLY A 191 16.66 -0.79 -4.75
C GLY A 191 15.84 0.15 -5.64
N ALA A 192 14.94 -0.38 -6.47
CA ALA A 192 14.04 0.43 -7.29
C ALA A 192 13.08 1.29 -6.45
N CYS A 193 12.56 0.76 -5.33
CA CYS A 193 11.73 1.55 -4.42
C CYS A 193 12.51 2.65 -3.69
N LEU A 194 13.76 2.40 -3.31
CA LEU A 194 14.63 3.41 -2.70
C LEU A 194 14.95 4.53 -3.70
N ALA A 195 15.33 4.16 -4.92
CA ALA A 195 15.58 5.13 -6.00
C ALA A 195 14.34 5.99 -6.31
N LEU A 196 13.14 5.41 -6.27
CA LEU A 196 11.89 6.16 -6.41
C LEU A 196 11.73 7.21 -5.31
N LEU A 197 12.05 6.87 -4.05
CA LEU A 197 11.96 7.79 -2.91
C LEU A 197 13.02 8.89 -2.97
N GLU A 198 14.25 8.56 -3.40
CA GLU A 198 15.39 9.46 -3.58
C GLU A 198 15.09 10.52 -4.65
N VAL A 199 14.70 10.10 -5.86
CA VAL A 199 14.39 11.00 -6.99
C VAL A 199 13.24 11.96 -6.67
N ASN A 200 12.34 11.59 -5.75
CA ASN A 200 11.22 12.42 -5.31
C ASN A 200 11.53 13.24 -4.03
N GLY A 201 12.77 13.21 -3.53
CA GLY A 201 13.23 13.98 -2.38
C GLY A 201 12.48 13.64 -1.09
N ILE A 202 12.08 12.38 -0.93
CA ILE A 202 11.47 11.85 0.29
C ILE A 202 12.55 11.39 1.27
N ILE A 203 13.59 10.77 0.74
CA ILE A 203 14.79 10.35 1.48
C ILE A 203 16.02 10.94 0.80
N ASP A 204 17.10 11.09 1.56
CA ASP A 204 18.37 11.57 1.04
C ASP A 204 19.05 10.48 0.18
N ASP A 205 19.81 10.92 -0.83
CA ASP A 205 20.66 10.04 -1.62
C ASP A 205 21.67 9.35 -0.69
N GLY A 206 21.66 8.02 -0.67
CA GLY A 206 22.45 7.21 0.27
C GLY A 206 23.95 7.13 -0.03
N SER A 207 24.58 8.23 -0.44
CA SER A 207 26.03 8.35 -0.65
C SER A 207 26.83 8.33 0.65
#